data_AF-A0A1F9TLU0-F1
#
_entry.id   AF-A0A1F9TLU0-F1
#
_cell.length_a   1.000
_cell.length_b   1.000
_cell.length_c   1.000
_cell.angle_alpha   90.00
_cell.angle_beta   90.00
_cell.angle_gamma   90.00
#
_symmetry.space_group_name_H-M   'P 1'
#
loop_
_entity.id
_entity.type
_entity.pdbx_description
1 polymer ?
#
loop_
_entity_poly.entity_id
_entity_poly.type
_entity_poly.pdbx_seq_one_letter_code
_entity_poly.pdbx_strand_id
1 'polypeptide(L)'
;MKKLLFSLAALALCAAPAAAGTVLFVGDSHSVGPFGWRVDELLREAGHKTATYASCGSIAQWWVTGKATPCGYFFRDLAGKTEKGQKGPTPIFTDLLAIVRPEAVIVELGANYAGNPSDEFAIKDMGDLAAKIKAAGAACFWVTKPDSRKNHDDIPRILELTYKAVADKCQVFDSTKVTKYPETGGDGIHYWSPQGTPIAKAWAQLVYDWAAPGLPAAKPAK
;
A
#
# COMPACT_ATOMS: atom_id res chain seq x y z
N MET A 1 27.32 -27.30 60.96
CA MET A 1 26.17 -26.98 60.08
C MET A 1 26.40 -25.59 59.47
N LYS A 2 26.88 -25.50 58.23
CA LYS A 2 27.11 -24.22 57.51
C LYS A 2 25.87 -23.91 56.67
N LYS A 3 25.17 -22.82 56.99
CA LYS A 3 24.06 -22.30 56.17
C LYS A 3 24.64 -21.51 55.00
N LEU A 4 24.46 -22.03 53.78
CA LEU A 4 24.70 -21.27 52.55
C LEU A 4 23.51 -20.32 52.34
N LEU A 5 23.79 -19.01 52.38
CA LEU A 5 22.87 -17.98 51.92
C LEU A 5 23.07 -17.82 50.41
N PHE A 6 22.09 -18.27 49.62
CA PHE A 6 22.00 -17.95 48.21
C PHE A 6 21.36 -16.56 48.06
N SER A 7 22.15 -15.56 47.68
CA SER A 7 21.63 -14.27 47.22
C SER A 7 21.10 -14.42 45.81
N LEU A 8 19.77 -14.39 45.63
CA LEU A 8 19.15 -14.18 44.33
C LEU A 8 19.36 -12.71 43.93
N ALA A 9 20.28 -12.46 43.01
CA ALA A 9 20.32 -11.20 42.27
C ALA A 9 19.18 -11.24 41.22
N ALA A 10 18.13 -10.46 41.45
CA ALA A 10 17.07 -10.25 40.46
C ALA A 10 17.61 -9.38 39.32
N LEU A 11 17.85 -9.99 38.15
CA LEU A 11 18.09 -9.23 36.91
C LEU A 11 16.77 -8.56 36.50
N ALA A 12 16.67 -7.25 36.70
CA ALA A 12 15.64 -6.45 36.07
C ALA A 12 15.95 -6.35 34.57
N LEU A 13 15.25 -7.14 33.74
CA LEU A 13 15.26 -6.93 32.29
C LEU A 13 14.54 -5.61 32.00
N CYS A 14 15.31 -4.57 31.69
CA CYS A 14 14.79 -3.38 31.03
C CYS A 14 14.36 -3.77 29.61
N ALA A 15 13.08 -4.11 29.42
CA ALA A 15 12.51 -4.27 28.09
C ALA A 15 12.50 -2.90 27.40
N ALA A 16 13.45 -2.70 26.48
CA ALA A 16 13.43 -1.52 25.62
C ALA A 16 12.13 -1.53 24.80
N PRO A 17 11.40 -0.41 24.67
CA PRO A 17 10.14 -0.40 23.94
C PRO A 17 10.42 -0.67 22.44
N ALA A 18 10.18 -1.91 21.99
CA ALA A 18 10.39 -2.37 20.62
C ALA A 18 9.77 -1.38 19.63
N ALA A 19 10.58 -0.72 18.79
CA ALA A 19 10.14 0.36 17.91
C ALA A 19 8.91 -0.04 17.07
N ALA A 20 7.94 0.88 16.92
CA ALA A 20 6.77 0.63 16.09
C ALA A 20 7.20 0.34 14.65
N GLY A 21 6.63 -0.71 14.07
CA GLY A 21 7.00 -1.14 12.73
C GLY A 21 6.71 -0.09 11.66
N THR A 22 7.57 -0.03 10.63
CA THR A 22 7.49 1.00 9.59
C THR A 22 6.86 0.47 8.30
N VAL A 23 5.82 1.15 7.83
CA VAL A 23 5.04 0.75 6.64
C VAL A 23 5.09 1.86 5.60
N LEU A 24 5.44 1.50 4.35
CA LEU A 24 5.28 2.36 3.19
C LEU A 24 4.05 1.91 2.39
N PHE A 25 3.09 2.79 2.18
CA PHE A 25 1.96 2.56 1.31
C PHE A 25 2.11 3.41 0.04
N VAL A 26 2.14 2.77 -1.13
CA VAL A 26 2.15 3.44 -2.43
C VAL A 26 0.93 3.06 -3.26
N GLY A 27 0.36 3.99 -4.01
CA GLY A 27 -0.72 3.63 -4.93
C GLY A 27 -1.11 4.66 -5.98
N ASP A 28 -2.12 4.34 -6.80
CA ASP A 28 -2.56 5.19 -7.90
C ASP A 28 -3.74 6.11 -7.53
N SER A 29 -4.64 6.39 -8.48
CA SER A 29 -5.79 7.26 -8.30
C SER A 29 -6.80 6.70 -7.29
N HIS A 30 -6.91 5.38 -7.14
CA HIS A 30 -7.76 4.81 -6.09
C HIS A 30 -7.24 5.16 -4.69
N SER A 31 -5.92 5.23 -4.55
CA SER A 31 -5.23 5.61 -3.31
C SER A 31 -5.15 7.12 -3.06
N VAL A 32 -5.44 7.97 -4.06
CA VAL A 32 -5.57 9.44 -3.88
C VAL A 32 -6.86 9.82 -3.14
N GLY A 33 -7.84 8.91 -3.06
CA GLY A 33 -9.16 9.16 -2.47
C GLY A 33 -9.52 8.28 -1.27
N PRO A 34 -10.82 8.05 -1.01
CA PRO A 34 -11.31 7.45 0.22
C PRO A 34 -10.71 6.09 0.59
N PHE A 35 -10.39 5.25 -0.40
CA PHE A 35 -9.71 3.97 -0.15
C PHE A 35 -8.34 4.20 0.47
N GLY A 36 -7.46 4.93 -0.21
CA GLY A 36 -6.10 5.13 0.27
C GLY A 36 -6.03 5.95 1.56
N TRP A 37 -6.93 6.93 1.73
CA TRP A 37 -7.04 7.66 3.00
C TRP A 37 -7.39 6.72 4.15
N ARG A 38 -8.34 5.79 3.94
CA ARG A 38 -8.74 4.87 5.00
C ARG A 38 -7.67 3.83 5.30
N VAL A 39 -6.91 3.35 4.31
CA VAL A 39 -5.74 2.48 4.56
C VAL A 39 -4.68 3.20 5.40
N ASP A 40 -4.35 4.46 5.07
CA ASP A 40 -3.41 5.27 5.86
C ASP A 40 -3.90 5.45 7.30
N GLU A 41 -5.18 5.79 7.49
CA GLU A 41 -5.80 5.91 8.82
C GLU A 41 -5.68 4.61 9.62
N LEU A 42 -6.07 3.47 9.05
CA LEU A 42 -6.05 2.17 9.72
C LEU A 42 -4.64 1.77 10.17
N LEU A 43 -3.65 1.97 9.30
CA LEU A 43 -2.25 1.68 9.64
C LEU A 43 -1.77 2.55 10.82
N ARG A 44 -2.17 3.82 10.85
CA ARG A 44 -1.77 4.76 11.93
C ARG A 44 -2.56 4.54 13.22
N GLU A 45 -3.86 4.25 13.13
CA GLU A 45 -4.72 3.87 14.25
C GLU A 45 -4.19 2.62 14.95
N ALA A 46 -3.69 1.64 14.17
CA ALA A 46 -3.01 0.47 14.70
C ALA A 46 -1.65 0.79 15.35
N GLY A 47 -1.08 1.97 15.07
CA GLY A 47 0.15 2.45 15.67
C GLY A 47 1.43 2.10 14.90
N HIS A 48 1.32 1.84 13.60
CA HIS A 48 2.48 1.74 12.70
C HIS A 48 3.04 3.13 12.39
N LYS A 49 4.35 3.19 12.11
CA LYS A 49 4.98 4.35 11.49
C LYS A 49 4.73 4.29 9.99
N THR A 50 3.68 4.96 9.54
CA THR A 50 3.25 4.89 8.14
C THR A 50 3.76 6.09 7.35
N ALA A 51 4.20 5.85 6.11
CA ALA A 51 4.29 6.86 5.07
C ALA A 51 3.43 6.42 3.88
N THR A 52 2.61 7.33 3.36
CA THR A 52 1.66 7.05 2.28
C THR A 52 1.93 7.98 1.11
N TYR A 53 2.07 7.42 -0.09
CA TYR A 53 2.24 8.21 -1.31
C TYR A 53 1.32 7.68 -2.40
N ALA A 54 0.39 8.50 -2.88
CA ALA A 54 -0.52 8.14 -3.96
C ALA A 54 -0.42 9.14 -5.11
N SER A 55 -0.32 8.64 -6.34
CA SER A 55 -0.16 9.44 -7.56
C SER A 55 -1.17 9.01 -8.63
N CYS A 56 -2.12 9.88 -8.94
CA CYS A 56 -3.23 9.58 -9.85
C CYS A 56 -2.72 9.26 -11.26
N GLY A 57 -3.24 8.19 -11.86
CA GLY A 57 -2.84 7.73 -13.19
C GLY A 57 -1.52 6.97 -13.24
N SER A 58 -0.84 6.77 -12.11
CA SER A 58 0.49 6.17 -12.10
C SER A 58 0.45 4.67 -12.42
N ILE A 59 1.50 4.24 -13.14
CA ILE A 59 1.96 2.85 -13.25
C ILE A 59 3.33 2.74 -12.57
N ALA A 60 3.86 1.54 -12.36
CA ALA A 60 5.14 1.35 -11.68
C ALA A 60 6.29 2.17 -12.28
N GLN A 61 6.37 2.31 -13.61
CA GLN A 61 7.39 3.13 -14.28
C GLN A 61 7.40 4.60 -13.82
N TRP A 62 6.26 5.17 -13.44
CA TRP A 62 6.18 6.57 -13.02
C TRP A 62 6.92 6.79 -11.70
N TRP A 63 6.92 5.78 -10.84
CA TRP A 63 7.67 5.75 -9.59
C TRP A 63 9.19 5.57 -9.80
N VAL A 64 9.64 5.27 -11.03
CA VAL A 64 11.06 5.24 -11.40
C VAL A 64 11.47 6.54 -12.11
N THR A 65 10.57 7.09 -12.92
CA THR A 65 10.86 8.22 -13.81
C THR A 65 10.49 9.58 -13.23
N GLY A 66 9.70 9.60 -12.16
CA GLY A 66 9.19 10.83 -11.57
C GLY A 66 8.09 11.49 -12.40
N LYS A 67 7.45 10.75 -13.31
CA LYS A 67 6.44 11.31 -14.22
C LYS A 67 5.34 12.01 -13.43
N ALA A 68 5.03 13.24 -13.85
CA ALA A 68 4.05 14.07 -13.16
C ALA A 68 2.63 13.52 -13.32
N THR A 69 1.87 13.48 -12.23
CA THR A 69 0.46 13.10 -12.25
C THR A 69 -0.38 14.17 -12.97
N PRO A 70 -1.33 13.76 -13.84
CA PRO A 70 -2.23 14.69 -14.50
C PRO A 70 -3.47 15.03 -13.66
N CYS A 71 -3.76 14.26 -12.61
CA CYS A 71 -5.06 14.29 -11.92
C CYS A 71 -4.97 14.27 -10.39
N GLY A 72 -3.77 14.45 -9.84
CA GLY A 72 -3.55 14.79 -8.45
C GLY A 72 -2.86 13.72 -7.63
N TYR A 73 -2.47 14.11 -6.43
CA TYR A 73 -1.69 13.28 -5.52
C TYR A 73 -2.08 13.49 -4.07
N PHE A 74 -1.78 12.48 -3.26
CA PHE A 74 -1.90 12.52 -1.80
C PHE A 74 -0.65 11.90 -1.19
N PHE A 75 0.14 12.71 -0.50
CA PHE A 75 1.33 12.28 0.22
C PHE A 75 1.15 12.56 1.70
N ARG A 76 1.57 11.61 2.55
CA ARG A 76 1.62 11.78 3.99
C ARG A 76 2.86 11.08 4.53
N ASP A 77 3.81 11.86 5.04
CA ASP A 77 5.09 11.33 5.49
C ASP A 77 5.01 10.61 6.86
N LEU A 78 6.16 10.16 7.37
CA LEU A 78 6.28 9.50 8.68
C LEU A 78 5.92 10.41 9.85
N ALA A 79 6.04 11.73 9.70
CA ALA A 79 5.63 12.72 10.70
C ALA A 79 4.13 13.03 10.61
N GLY A 80 3.42 12.46 9.64
CA GLY A 80 2.01 12.70 9.38
C GLY A 80 1.73 13.99 8.62
N LYS A 81 2.78 14.71 8.14
CA LYS A 81 2.63 15.91 7.33
C LYS A 81 2.02 15.53 5.99
N THR A 82 0.90 16.16 5.66
CA THR A 82 0.15 15.90 4.44
C THR A 82 0.49 16.92 3.37
N GLU A 83 0.66 16.44 2.13
CA GLU A 83 0.74 17.23 0.92
C GLU A 83 -0.27 16.69 -0.10
N LYS A 84 -1.06 17.58 -0.71
CA LYS A 84 -2.06 17.26 -1.73
C LYS A 84 -2.00 18.30 -2.82
N GLY A 85 -2.19 17.90 -4.06
CA GLY A 85 -2.22 18.81 -5.20
C GLY A 85 -2.87 18.18 -6.42
N GLN A 86 -3.10 19.00 -7.45
CA GLN A 86 -3.73 18.58 -8.71
C GLN A 86 -2.70 18.06 -9.73
N LYS A 87 -1.45 18.52 -9.64
CA LYS A 87 -0.32 18.12 -10.48
C LYS A 87 0.95 18.15 -9.66
N GLY A 88 1.84 17.19 -9.89
CA GLY A 88 3.13 17.10 -9.20
C GLY A 88 3.90 15.86 -9.65
N PRO A 89 5.22 15.79 -9.43
CA PRO A 89 6.00 14.61 -9.77
C PRO A 89 5.54 13.41 -8.93
N THR A 90 5.48 12.22 -9.54
CA THR A 90 5.39 10.97 -8.77
C THR A 90 6.71 10.81 -8.01
N PRO A 91 6.71 10.51 -6.69
CA PRO A 91 7.95 10.32 -5.96
C PRO A 91 8.78 9.16 -6.53
N ILE A 92 10.11 9.29 -6.46
CA ILE A 92 11.02 8.22 -6.88
C ILE A 92 11.02 7.13 -5.80
N PHE A 93 10.66 5.91 -6.19
CA PHE A 93 10.44 4.79 -5.26
C PHE A 93 11.69 4.41 -4.48
N THR A 94 12.86 4.41 -5.13
CA THR A 94 14.14 4.10 -4.46
C THR A 94 14.47 5.13 -3.38
N ASP A 95 14.11 6.40 -3.60
CA ASP A 95 14.30 7.46 -2.61
C ASP A 95 13.34 7.26 -1.43
N LEU A 96 12.09 6.89 -1.71
CA LEU A 96 11.13 6.53 -0.66
C LEU A 96 11.63 5.33 0.17
N LEU A 97 12.15 4.27 -0.46
CA LEU A 97 12.71 3.13 0.25
C LEU A 97 13.90 3.54 1.13
N ALA A 98 14.77 4.44 0.65
CA ALA A 98 15.93 4.93 1.39
C ALA A 98 15.54 5.84 2.58
N ILE A 99 14.55 6.71 2.39
CA ILE A 99 14.08 7.66 3.41
C ILE A 99 13.25 6.94 4.47
N VAL A 100 12.29 6.12 4.04
CA VAL A 100 11.32 5.47 4.92
C VAL A 100 11.94 4.24 5.59
N ARG A 101 12.80 3.50 4.89
CA ARG A 101 13.33 2.19 5.32
C ARG A 101 12.22 1.26 5.84
N PRO A 102 11.21 0.97 5.01
CA PRO A 102 10.05 0.22 5.44
C PRO A 102 10.39 -1.24 5.76
N GLU A 103 9.75 -1.80 6.77
CA GLU A 103 9.75 -3.25 7.01
C GLU A 103 8.64 -3.95 6.21
N ALA A 104 7.58 -3.22 5.85
CA ALA A 104 6.54 -3.68 4.93
C ALA A 104 6.18 -2.58 3.92
N VAL A 105 5.92 -2.99 2.68
CA VAL A 105 5.39 -2.14 1.62
C VAL A 105 4.05 -2.68 1.16
N ILE A 106 3.04 -1.82 1.17
CA ILE A 106 1.74 -2.07 0.54
C ILE A 106 1.71 -1.28 -0.77
N VAL A 107 1.38 -1.95 -1.87
CA VAL A 107 1.26 -1.37 -3.20
C VAL A 107 -0.16 -1.54 -3.69
N GLU A 108 -0.84 -0.46 -4.06
CA GLU A 108 -2.09 -0.51 -4.82
C GLU A 108 -1.86 0.08 -6.20
N LEU A 109 -1.57 -0.79 -7.17
CA LEU A 109 -1.35 -0.44 -8.56
C LEU A 109 -1.91 -1.54 -9.46
N GLY A 110 -2.38 -1.15 -10.64
CA GLY A 110 -2.83 -2.11 -11.66
C GLY A 110 -3.83 -1.49 -12.63
N ALA A 111 -4.72 -0.63 -12.13
CA ALA A 111 -5.83 -0.09 -12.90
C ALA A 111 -5.37 0.62 -14.18
N ASN A 112 -4.27 1.38 -14.09
CA ASN A 112 -3.74 2.17 -15.19
C ASN A 112 -3.03 1.36 -16.29
N TYR A 113 -2.82 0.05 -16.10
CA TYR A 113 -2.32 -0.83 -17.17
C TYR A 113 -3.43 -1.27 -18.14
N ALA A 114 -4.72 -1.03 -17.85
CA ALA A 114 -5.82 -1.34 -18.76
C ALA A 114 -5.62 -0.72 -20.15
N GLY A 115 -5.11 0.51 -20.20
CA GLY A 115 -4.79 1.21 -21.46
C GLY A 115 -3.43 0.86 -22.06
N ASN A 116 -2.65 -0.05 -21.47
CA ASN A 116 -1.32 -0.40 -21.97
C ASN A 116 -1.41 -1.51 -23.04
N PRO A 117 -0.83 -1.32 -24.24
CA PRO A 117 -0.91 -2.32 -25.29
C PRO A 117 0.04 -3.52 -25.11
N SER A 118 1.04 -3.46 -24.23
CA SER A 118 2.00 -4.56 -24.04
C SER A 118 1.86 -5.21 -22.67
N ASP A 119 1.47 -6.49 -22.69
CA ASP A 119 1.40 -7.36 -21.50
C ASP A 119 2.79 -7.61 -20.93
N GLU A 120 3.79 -7.81 -21.80
CA GLU A 120 5.18 -8.02 -21.40
C GLU A 120 5.73 -6.82 -20.66
N PHE A 121 5.43 -5.61 -21.14
CA PHE A 121 5.78 -4.39 -20.45
C PHE A 121 5.08 -4.31 -19.09
N ALA A 122 3.78 -4.55 -19.02
CA ALA A 122 3.04 -4.49 -17.75
C ALA A 122 3.59 -5.48 -16.71
N ILE A 123 3.86 -6.72 -17.12
CA ILE A 123 4.44 -7.75 -16.26
C ILE A 123 5.82 -7.31 -15.76
N LYS A 124 6.69 -6.87 -16.67
CA LYS A 124 8.04 -6.43 -16.33
C LYS A 124 8.02 -5.22 -15.39
N ASP A 125 7.19 -4.23 -15.68
CA ASP A 125 7.13 -2.97 -14.93
C ASP A 125 6.65 -3.17 -13.48
N MET A 126 5.56 -3.93 -13.28
CA MET A 126 5.10 -4.31 -11.94
C MET A 126 6.13 -5.21 -11.22
N GLY A 127 6.69 -6.19 -11.93
CA GLY A 127 7.68 -7.13 -11.39
C GLY A 127 8.96 -6.45 -10.93
N ASP A 128 9.44 -5.44 -11.67
CA ASP A 128 10.63 -4.65 -11.33
C ASP A 128 10.41 -3.79 -10.08
N LEU A 129 9.19 -3.33 -9.80
CA LEU A 129 8.86 -2.61 -8.57
C LEU A 129 8.81 -3.57 -7.38
N ALA A 130 8.14 -4.72 -7.54
CA ALA A 130 8.10 -5.78 -6.53
C ALA A 130 9.51 -6.29 -6.18
N ALA A 131 10.39 -6.44 -7.17
CA ALA A 131 11.79 -6.83 -6.95
C ALA A 131 12.56 -5.83 -6.09
N LYS A 132 12.31 -4.52 -6.25
CA LYS A 132 12.93 -3.47 -5.41
C LYS A 132 12.48 -3.56 -3.96
N ILE A 133 11.21 -3.89 -3.72
CA ILE A 133 10.69 -4.12 -2.36
C ILE A 133 11.44 -5.28 -1.70
N LYS A 134 11.58 -6.40 -2.42
CA LYS A 134 12.31 -7.58 -1.91
C LYS A 134 13.79 -7.31 -1.70
N ALA A 135 14.44 -6.59 -2.60
CA ALA A 135 15.84 -6.19 -2.47
C ALA A 135 16.07 -5.28 -1.26
N ALA A 136 15.09 -4.47 -0.88
CA ALA A 136 15.13 -3.65 0.34
C ALA A 136 14.90 -4.46 1.64
N GLY A 137 14.61 -5.77 1.54
CA GLY A 137 14.36 -6.63 2.70
C GLY A 137 12.95 -6.48 3.30
N ALA A 138 12.05 -5.75 2.64
CA ALA A 138 10.69 -5.52 3.14
C ALA A 138 9.74 -6.67 2.79
N ALA A 139 8.72 -6.87 3.64
CA ALA A 139 7.53 -7.62 3.27
C ALA A 139 6.79 -6.89 2.13
N CYS A 140 6.25 -7.64 1.17
CA CYS A 140 5.55 -7.09 0.02
C CYS A 140 4.09 -7.54 -0.02
N PHE A 141 3.20 -6.56 -0.07
CA PHE A 141 1.75 -6.73 -0.21
C PHE A 141 1.28 -5.97 -1.44
N TRP A 142 0.66 -6.67 -2.39
CA TRP A 142 0.16 -6.07 -3.62
C TRP A 142 -1.36 -6.18 -3.68
N VAL A 143 -2.03 -5.03 -3.76
CA VAL A 143 -3.48 -4.87 -3.89
C VAL A 143 -3.79 -4.65 -5.36
N THR A 144 -4.62 -5.52 -5.95
CA THR A 144 -4.98 -5.44 -7.37
C THR A 144 -6.00 -4.33 -7.62
N LYS A 145 -6.24 -4.00 -8.90
CA LYS A 145 -7.31 -3.06 -9.28
C LYS A 145 -8.66 -3.53 -8.72
N PRO A 146 -9.52 -2.62 -8.25
CA PRO A 146 -10.88 -2.96 -7.85
C PRO A 146 -11.77 -3.20 -9.09
N ASP A 147 -13.00 -3.63 -8.84
CA ASP A 147 -14.05 -3.61 -9.85
C ASP A 147 -14.32 -2.17 -10.33
N SER A 148 -14.75 -2.04 -11.59
CA SER A 148 -15.07 -0.78 -12.24
C SER A 148 -16.12 -0.98 -13.32
N ARG A 149 -16.94 0.04 -13.57
CA ARG A 149 -17.90 0.04 -14.69
C ARG A 149 -17.22 0.34 -16.02
N LYS A 150 -16.28 1.29 -16.03
CA LYS A 150 -15.42 1.55 -17.20
C LYS A 150 -14.25 0.57 -17.19
N ASN A 151 -13.84 0.13 -18.37
CA ASN A 151 -12.74 -0.84 -18.54
C ASN A 151 -12.96 -2.12 -17.72
N HIS A 152 -14.23 -2.51 -17.55
CA HIS A 152 -14.63 -3.73 -16.83
C HIS A 152 -14.05 -4.97 -17.51
N ASP A 153 -14.12 -5.01 -18.84
CA ASP A 153 -13.63 -6.13 -19.66
C ASP A 153 -12.11 -6.33 -19.55
N ASP A 154 -11.36 -5.29 -19.17
CA ASP A 154 -9.92 -5.39 -18.93
C ASP A 154 -9.58 -5.99 -17.55
N ILE A 155 -10.54 -6.09 -16.62
CA ILE A 155 -10.28 -6.58 -15.25
C ILE A 155 -9.62 -7.97 -15.25
N PRO A 156 -10.14 -9.00 -15.95
CA PRO A 156 -9.55 -10.33 -15.92
C PRO A 156 -8.11 -10.35 -16.45
N ARG A 157 -7.86 -9.64 -17.56
CA ARG A 157 -6.51 -9.51 -18.14
C ARG A 157 -5.56 -8.86 -17.14
N ILE A 158 -5.91 -7.71 -16.59
CA ILE A 158 -5.03 -6.99 -15.67
C ILE A 158 -4.76 -7.79 -14.40
N LEU A 159 -5.76 -8.49 -13.87
CA LEU A 159 -5.59 -9.38 -12.73
C LEU A 159 -4.57 -10.49 -13.04
N GLU A 160 -4.70 -11.16 -14.18
CA GLU A 160 -3.76 -12.18 -14.64
C GLU A 160 -2.33 -11.63 -14.76
N LEU A 161 -2.16 -10.45 -15.38
CA LEU A 161 -0.85 -9.81 -15.52
C LEU A 161 -0.24 -9.46 -14.16
N THR A 162 -1.04 -8.95 -13.22
CA THR A 162 -0.56 -8.68 -11.85
C THR A 162 -0.08 -9.96 -11.18
N TYR A 163 -0.85 -11.05 -11.23
CA TYR A 163 -0.41 -12.33 -10.65
C TYR A 163 0.89 -12.85 -11.28
N LYS A 164 1.01 -12.81 -12.61
CA LYS A 164 2.24 -13.20 -13.31
C LYS A 164 3.45 -12.36 -12.90
N ALA A 165 3.24 -11.07 -12.63
CA ALA A 165 4.32 -10.14 -12.32
C ALA A 165 4.87 -10.27 -10.90
N VAL A 166 3.98 -10.45 -9.90
CA VAL A 166 4.34 -10.21 -8.51
C VAL A 166 4.08 -11.38 -7.56
N ALA A 167 3.33 -12.41 -7.94
CA ALA A 167 2.89 -13.44 -6.98
C ALA A 167 4.02 -14.30 -6.39
N ASP A 168 5.18 -14.36 -7.05
CA ASP A 168 6.40 -15.02 -6.54
C ASP A 168 7.18 -14.14 -5.55
N LYS A 169 6.85 -12.86 -5.44
CA LYS A 169 7.55 -11.86 -4.61
C LYS A 169 6.66 -11.28 -3.51
N CYS A 170 5.38 -11.11 -3.78
CA CYS A 170 4.43 -10.39 -2.95
C CYS A 170 3.23 -11.27 -2.62
N GLN A 171 2.66 -11.06 -1.44
CA GLN A 171 1.30 -11.52 -1.17
C GLN A 171 0.35 -10.66 -2.00
N VAL A 172 -0.62 -11.29 -2.68
CA VAL A 172 -1.54 -10.59 -3.58
C VAL A 172 -2.96 -10.60 -3.00
N PHE A 173 -3.56 -9.42 -2.89
CA PHE A 173 -4.97 -9.23 -2.52
C PHE A 173 -5.77 -8.91 -3.77
N ASP A 174 -6.73 -9.78 -4.08
CA ASP A 174 -7.63 -9.60 -5.22
C ASP A 174 -8.82 -8.72 -4.85
N SER A 175 -8.73 -7.44 -5.19
CA SER A 175 -9.76 -6.43 -4.90
C SER A 175 -11.07 -6.69 -5.62
N THR A 176 -11.09 -7.45 -6.72
CA THR A 176 -12.31 -7.74 -7.49
C THR A 176 -13.28 -8.64 -6.72
N LYS A 177 -12.78 -9.40 -5.73
CA LYS A 177 -13.60 -10.28 -4.90
C LYS A 177 -14.40 -9.55 -3.82
N VAL A 178 -14.02 -8.32 -3.51
CA VAL A 178 -14.55 -7.56 -2.37
C VAL A 178 -15.08 -6.18 -2.76
N THR A 179 -14.96 -5.82 -4.04
CA THR A 179 -15.46 -4.56 -4.57
C THR A 179 -16.48 -4.85 -5.67
N LYS A 180 -17.54 -4.04 -5.67
CA LYS A 180 -18.48 -3.95 -6.78
C LYS A 180 -18.73 -2.47 -7.03
N TYR A 181 -18.46 -1.98 -8.24
CA TYR A 181 -18.66 -0.58 -8.55
C TYR A 181 -20.17 -0.28 -8.62
N PRO A 182 -20.65 0.87 -8.11
CA PRO A 182 -22.05 1.24 -8.23
C PRO A 182 -22.55 1.27 -9.69
N GLU A 183 -23.71 0.66 -9.95
CA GLU A 183 -24.31 0.59 -11.30
C GLU A 183 -24.52 1.99 -11.89
N THR A 184 -24.92 2.96 -11.06
CA THR A 184 -25.19 4.35 -11.46
C THR A 184 -24.38 5.37 -10.68
N GLY A 185 -24.18 6.56 -11.26
CA GLY A 185 -23.40 7.64 -10.66
C GLY A 185 -21.89 7.42 -10.78
N GLY A 186 -21.12 8.35 -10.20
CA GLY A 186 -19.66 8.37 -10.30
C GLY A 186 -19.17 8.47 -11.75
N ASP A 187 -17.86 8.35 -11.93
CA ASP A 187 -17.24 8.36 -13.26
C ASP A 187 -17.08 6.96 -13.87
N GLY A 188 -17.42 5.90 -13.12
CA GLY A 188 -17.29 4.51 -13.53
C GLY A 188 -15.95 3.87 -13.17
N ILE A 189 -15.05 4.58 -12.49
CA ILE A 189 -13.71 4.12 -12.11
C ILE A 189 -13.45 4.40 -10.63
N HIS A 190 -13.56 5.66 -10.21
CA HIS A 190 -13.18 6.09 -8.86
C HIS A 190 -14.37 6.00 -7.90
N TYR A 191 -14.13 5.41 -6.72
CA TYR A 191 -15.12 5.20 -5.67
C TYR A 191 -15.34 6.46 -4.79
N TRP A 192 -15.38 7.64 -5.41
CA TRP A 192 -15.46 8.92 -4.69
C TRP A 192 -16.88 9.48 -4.62
N SER A 193 -17.84 8.82 -5.26
CA SER A 193 -19.25 9.17 -5.18
C SER A 193 -19.83 8.85 -3.79
N PRO A 194 -21.01 9.40 -3.43
CA PRO A 194 -21.70 9.03 -2.19
C PRO A 194 -21.94 7.52 -2.06
N GLN A 195 -22.22 6.83 -3.17
CA GLN A 195 -22.40 5.37 -3.20
C GLN A 195 -21.06 4.61 -3.17
N GLY A 196 -20.02 5.14 -3.82
CA GLY A 196 -18.71 4.51 -3.90
C GLY A 196 -17.90 4.62 -2.61
N THR A 197 -18.02 5.74 -1.89
CA THR A 197 -17.19 6.02 -0.71
C THR A 197 -17.31 4.97 0.40
N PRO A 198 -18.52 4.49 0.78
CA PRO A 198 -18.65 3.38 1.74
C PRO A 198 -17.95 2.10 1.26
N ILE A 199 -18.04 1.77 -0.03
CA ILE A 199 -17.41 0.59 -0.62
C ILE A 199 -15.88 0.73 -0.57
N ALA A 200 -15.33 1.90 -0.91
CA ALA A 200 -13.90 2.17 -0.80
C ALA A 200 -13.37 2.02 0.63
N LYS A 201 -14.14 2.48 1.63
CA LYS A 201 -13.77 2.34 3.04
C LYS A 201 -13.83 0.89 3.52
N ALA A 202 -14.85 0.13 3.11
CA ALA A 202 -14.94 -1.29 3.40
C ALA A 202 -13.80 -2.08 2.73
N TRP A 203 -13.47 -1.75 1.48
CA TRP A 203 -12.32 -2.31 0.78
C TRP A 203 -11.01 -2.03 1.52
N ALA A 204 -10.79 -0.79 1.96
CA ALA A 204 -9.63 -0.41 2.76
C ALA A 204 -9.51 -1.23 4.05
N GLN A 205 -10.63 -1.47 4.75
CA GLN A 205 -10.65 -2.33 5.94
C GLN A 205 -10.22 -3.75 5.60
N LEU A 206 -10.77 -4.35 4.54
CA LEU A 206 -10.44 -5.73 4.15
C LEU A 206 -8.97 -5.87 3.70
N VAL A 207 -8.42 -4.86 3.02
CA VAL A 207 -7.00 -4.81 2.68
C VAL A 207 -6.13 -4.75 3.93
N TYR A 208 -6.49 -3.91 4.90
CA TYR A 208 -5.78 -3.82 6.17
C TYR A 208 -5.84 -5.15 6.92
N ASP A 209 -7.04 -5.73 7.11
CA ASP A 209 -7.23 -6.98 7.86
C ASP A 209 -6.45 -8.14 7.23
N TRP A 210 -6.38 -8.19 5.89
CA TRP A 210 -5.57 -9.16 5.17
C TRP A 210 -4.06 -8.95 5.35
N ALA A 211 -3.59 -7.71 5.30
CA ALA A 211 -2.16 -7.40 5.41
C ALA A 211 -1.65 -7.50 6.86
N ALA A 212 -2.49 -7.14 7.84
CA ALA A 212 -2.12 -6.96 9.24
C ALA A 212 -1.36 -8.14 9.87
N PRO A 213 -1.69 -9.42 9.63
CA PRO A 213 -0.94 -10.55 10.16
C PRO A 213 0.53 -10.61 9.71
N GLY A 214 0.86 -10.00 8.57
CA GLY A 214 2.22 -9.92 8.04
C GLY A 214 2.88 -8.55 8.19
N LEU A 215 2.21 -7.58 8.81
CA LEU A 215 2.80 -6.27 9.11
C LEU A 215 3.73 -6.36 10.32
N PRO A 216 4.78 -5.52 10.38
CA PRO A 216 5.66 -5.47 11.54
C PRO A 216 4.89 -5.04 12.79
N ALA A 217 5.30 -5.51 13.96
CA ALA A 217 4.58 -5.24 15.21
C ALA A 217 4.32 -3.74 15.42
N ALA A 218 3.05 -3.39 15.59
CA ALA A 218 2.66 -2.02 15.89
C ALA A 218 2.94 -1.69 17.37
N LYS A 219 3.10 -0.41 17.71
CA LYS A 219 3.00 0.02 19.10
C LYS A 219 1.59 0.51 19.34
N PRO A 220 0.91 0.10 20.43
CA PRO A 220 -0.33 0.75 20.83
C PRO A 220 -0.10 2.26 20.93
N ALA A 221 -0.98 3.05 20.33
CA ALA A 221 -1.02 4.49 20.60
C ALA A 221 -1.22 4.68 22.12
N LYS A 222 -0.39 5.53 22.73
CA LYS A 222 -0.52 5.90 24.14
C LYS A 222 -1.73 6.77 24.37
#